data_AF-V8P9I7-F1
#
_entry.id   AF-V8P9I7-F1
#
_cell.length_a   1.000
_cell.length_b   1.000
_cell.length_c   1.000
_cell.angle_alpha   90.00
_cell.angle_beta   90.00
_cell.angle_gamma   90.00
#
_symmetry.space_group_name_H-M   'P 1'
#
loop_
_entity.id
_entity.type
_entity.pdbx_description
1 polymer ?
#
loop_
_entity_poly.entity_id
_entity_poly.type
_entity_poly.pdbx_seq_one_letter_code
_entity_poly.pdbx_strand_id
1 'polypeptide(L)'
;SLAELEVLCKQLYEGTDLAQRIQAEKVLVELINSPECLSQCQLLLEQGTTSYAQLLAATCLSKLVCKTTPLPIQQRMDIRNYILNYIASRPKLALFVIQALVQVIAKITKLGWFDVQKDQLVFRDIIADVKKFLQGTVDHCIIGVMILSELTQEMNFIDYSRPSSKHRRIAISFRDTTLKEILMLACSLLKEILAKPLNLQDQQQQNLAIHLLKLVLNCLNYDFIGSSADESADDLCTVQIPTNWRSIFLEPETLDLFFDLYHSLPSMLSQLALSCLVQFASTRRSLFSNPERAKYLGNLIKGVKRILENPQGLSDPGNYHEFCRFLARLKTNYQLGELVVVKDYPEVIRLIASFTITSLQHWEFAPNSVHYLLTLWQRMVASVPFVKSSEPHLLDTYAPEITKAYITSRLESVSMVIREGLDDPLDDTATVFQQLEQLCTVSRCEYEKTCALLVQLFDQNAQNYQKLLQSSSRNSLAISIQEGRLAWLVYLVGTVVGGRLTYTSTDEHDAMDGELSCRVFQLISLMDAQLPRSSNEKVELAILWFLDQFRKTYVGDQLQRTSK
;
A
#
# COMPACT_ATOMS: atom_id res chain seq x y z
N SER A 1 30.61 -36.27 8.37
CA SER A 1 31.83 -35.47 8.63
C SER A 1 31.61 -34.02 8.19
N LEU A 2 32.43 -33.03 8.60
CA LEU A 2 32.27 -31.62 8.16
C LEU A 2 32.33 -31.49 6.63
N ALA A 3 33.24 -32.23 5.99
CA ALA A 3 33.40 -32.25 4.54
C ALA A 3 32.13 -32.73 3.81
N GLU A 4 31.44 -33.76 4.32
CA GLU A 4 30.16 -34.22 3.77
C GLU A 4 29.06 -33.14 3.85
N LEU A 5 29.02 -32.39 4.96
CA LEU A 5 28.03 -31.32 5.13
C LEU A 5 28.31 -30.13 4.22
N GLU A 6 29.59 -29.80 3.95
CA GLU A 6 29.96 -28.77 2.99
C GLU A 6 29.64 -29.19 1.55
N VAL A 7 29.83 -30.47 1.19
CA VAL A 7 29.40 -31.00 -0.12
C VAL A 7 27.88 -30.91 -0.27
N LEU A 8 27.13 -31.30 0.76
CA LEU A 8 25.67 -31.20 0.78
C LEU A 8 25.19 -29.75 0.59
N CYS A 9 25.85 -28.82 1.28
CA CYS A 9 25.60 -27.40 1.16
C CYS A 9 25.81 -26.90 -0.28
N LYS A 10 26.92 -27.30 -0.91
CA LYS A 10 27.22 -26.95 -2.29
C LYS A 10 26.17 -27.50 -3.27
N GLN A 11 25.75 -28.74 -3.07
CA GLN A 11 24.71 -29.37 -3.90
C GLN A 11 23.35 -28.67 -3.78
N LEU A 12 22.97 -28.24 -2.57
CA LEU A 12 21.69 -27.55 -2.31
C LEU A 12 21.64 -26.14 -2.94
N TYR A 13 22.69 -25.34 -2.75
CA TYR A 13 22.65 -23.92 -3.11
C TYR A 13 23.32 -23.59 -4.46
N GLU A 14 24.32 -24.36 -4.88
CA GLU A 14 25.07 -24.11 -6.12
C GLU A 14 24.77 -25.14 -7.23
N GLY A 15 24.28 -26.33 -6.88
CA GLY A 15 24.05 -27.40 -7.86
C GLY A 15 23.03 -27.01 -8.92
N THR A 16 23.27 -27.28 -10.20
CA THR A 16 22.31 -27.02 -11.30
C THR A 16 21.45 -28.24 -11.65
N ASP A 17 21.83 -29.43 -11.16
CA ASP A 17 21.13 -30.68 -11.39
C ASP A 17 20.01 -30.90 -10.35
N LEU A 18 18.77 -31.02 -10.83
CA LEU A 18 17.59 -31.24 -10.00
C LEU A 18 17.66 -32.56 -9.22
N ALA A 19 18.22 -33.64 -9.80
CA ALA A 19 18.32 -34.93 -9.13
C ALA A 19 19.26 -34.86 -7.91
N GLN A 20 20.38 -34.14 -8.04
CA GLN A 20 21.33 -33.91 -6.95
C GLN A 20 20.73 -33.05 -5.85
N ARG A 21 19.97 -31.99 -6.18
CA ARG A 21 19.26 -31.17 -5.19
C ARG A 21 18.25 -31.98 -4.39
N ILE A 22 17.43 -32.79 -5.05
CA ILE A 22 16.43 -33.66 -4.39
C ILE A 22 17.14 -34.65 -3.45
N GLN A 23 18.26 -35.22 -3.88
CA GLN A 23 19.02 -36.15 -3.03
C GLN A 23 19.62 -35.44 -1.80
N ALA A 24 20.17 -34.24 -1.98
CA ALA A 24 20.70 -33.44 -0.88
C ALA A 24 19.61 -33.01 0.11
N GLU A 25 18.40 -32.68 -0.38
CA GLU A 25 17.24 -32.41 0.48
C GLU A 25 16.82 -33.62 1.32
N LYS A 26 16.86 -34.84 0.76
CA LYS A 26 16.57 -36.06 1.53
C LYS A 26 17.58 -36.27 2.66
N VAL A 27 18.87 -36.14 2.37
CA VAL A 27 19.94 -36.27 3.37
C VAL A 27 19.81 -35.18 4.44
N LEU A 28 19.38 -33.97 4.07
CA LEU A 28 19.09 -32.91 5.03
C LEU A 28 17.96 -33.27 6.01
N VAL A 29 16.90 -33.91 5.53
CA VAL A 29 15.79 -34.36 6.38
C VAL A 29 16.24 -35.47 7.33
N GLU A 30 17.08 -36.39 6.87
CA GLU A 30 17.70 -37.42 7.71
C GLU A 30 18.58 -36.78 8.80
N LEU A 31 19.39 -35.79 8.44
CA LEU A 31 20.23 -35.03 9.36
C LEU A 31 19.41 -34.36 10.47
N ILE A 32 18.29 -33.73 10.11
CA ILE A 32 17.39 -33.07 11.07
C ILE A 32 16.78 -34.07 12.04
N ASN A 33 16.54 -35.31 11.60
CA ASN A 33 15.97 -36.37 12.43
C ASN A 33 17.01 -37.10 13.27
N SER A 34 18.31 -36.94 12.97
CA SER A 34 19.40 -37.52 13.75
C SER A 34 19.56 -36.84 15.12
N PRO A 35 19.93 -37.59 16.17
CA PRO A 35 20.23 -37.03 17.49
C PRO A 35 21.48 -36.13 17.50
N GLU A 36 22.38 -36.30 16.53
CA GLU A 36 23.58 -35.48 16.34
C GLU A 36 23.32 -34.15 15.60
N CYS A 37 22.09 -33.87 15.19
CA CYS A 37 21.75 -32.66 14.42
C CYS A 37 22.29 -31.38 15.07
N LEU A 38 22.11 -31.22 16.39
CA LEU A 38 22.52 -30.02 17.10
C LEU A 38 24.05 -29.83 17.10
N SER A 39 24.80 -30.90 17.37
CA SER A 39 26.27 -30.83 17.41
C SER A 39 26.84 -30.59 16.01
N GLN A 40 26.22 -31.15 14.97
CA GLN A 40 26.60 -30.89 13.58
C GLN A 40 26.28 -29.45 13.14
N CYS A 41 25.16 -28.87 13.59
CA CYS A 41 24.86 -27.46 13.35
C CYS A 41 25.88 -26.54 14.03
N GLN A 42 26.27 -26.83 15.27
CA GLN A 42 27.32 -26.08 15.97
C GLN A 42 28.67 -26.19 15.25
N LEU A 43 29.03 -27.39 14.80
CA LEU A 43 30.25 -27.62 14.01
C LEU A 43 30.26 -26.77 12.73
N LEU A 44 29.15 -26.71 11.99
CA LEU A 44 29.01 -25.91 10.78
C LEU A 44 29.08 -24.40 11.05
N LEU A 45 28.53 -23.93 12.18
CA LEU A 45 28.60 -22.53 12.56
C LEU A 45 30.03 -22.13 12.99
N GLU A 46 30.73 -23.00 13.72
CA GLU A 46 32.05 -22.68 14.25
C GLU A 46 33.18 -22.86 13.22
N GLN A 47 33.12 -23.93 12.43
CA GLN A 47 34.20 -24.38 11.56
C GLN A 47 33.86 -24.35 10.06
N GLY A 48 32.61 -24.04 9.70
CA GLY A 48 32.21 -23.95 8.29
C GLY A 48 32.99 -22.88 7.54
N THR A 49 33.48 -23.24 6.36
CA THR A 49 34.33 -22.35 5.55
C THR A 49 33.54 -21.35 4.69
N THR A 50 32.23 -21.54 4.54
CA THR A 50 31.36 -20.72 3.69
C THR A 50 30.14 -20.18 4.44
N SER A 51 29.60 -19.04 3.98
CA SER A 51 28.33 -18.50 4.51
C SER A 51 27.13 -19.41 4.23
N TYR A 52 27.18 -20.21 3.15
CA TYR A 52 26.16 -21.21 2.87
C TYR A 52 26.16 -22.36 3.89
N ALA A 53 27.33 -22.77 4.41
CA ALA A 53 27.41 -23.79 5.46
C ALA A 53 26.72 -23.31 6.75
N GLN A 54 26.90 -22.03 7.09
CA GLN A 54 26.23 -21.39 8.22
C GLN A 54 24.72 -21.25 7.98
N LEU A 55 24.30 -20.94 6.75
CA LEU A 55 22.89 -20.89 6.36
C LEU A 55 22.23 -22.28 6.44
N LEU A 56 22.94 -23.33 6.04
CA LEU A 56 22.48 -24.71 6.18
C LEU A 56 22.24 -25.06 7.65
N ALA A 57 23.19 -24.71 8.54
CA ALA A 57 23.03 -24.90 9.97
C ALA A 57 21.82 -24.13 10.52
N ALA A 58 21.63 -22.87 10.14
CA ALA A 58 20.45 -22.09 10.53
C ALA A 58 19.14 -22.73 10.03
N THR A 59 19.14 -23.26 8.81
CA THR A 59 17.99 -23.97 8.23
C THR A 59 17.66 -25.26 8.99
N CYS A 60 18.67 -26.06 9.31
CA CYS A 60 18.53 -27.26 10.15
C CYS A 60 17.96 -26.92 11.51
N LEU A 61 18.54 -25.92 12.20
CA LEU A 61 18.07 -25.46 13.50
C LEU A 61 16.62 -24.97 13.42
N SER A 62 16.25 -24.19 12.39
CA SER A 62 14.87 -23.75 12.20
C SER A 62 13.89 -24.91 12.04
N LYS A 63 14.25 -25.95 11.28
CA LYS A 63 13.39 -27.13 11.11
C LYS A 63 13.33 -27.98 12.38
N LEU A 64 14.46 -28.10 13.08
CA LEU A 64 14.58 -28.86 14.33
C LEU A 64 13.68 -28.28 15.44
N VAL A 65 13.65 -26.96 15.62
CA VAL A 65 12.84 -26.31 16.67
C VAL A 65 11.34 -26.29 16.33
N CYS A 66 10.98 -26.40 15.05
CA CYS A 66 9.61 -26.42 14.57
C CYS A 66 8.98 -27.82 14.48
N LYS A 67 9.69 -28.88 14.88
CA LYS A 67 9.14 -30.25 14.89
C LYS A 67 7.81 -30.34 15.64
N THR A 68 6.99 -31.32 15.24
CA THR A 68 5.69 -31.62 15.86
C THR A 68 5.84 -31.93 17.35
N THR A 69 6.84 -32.75 17.69
CA THR A 69 7.27 -32.98 19.06
C THR A 69 8.28 -31.89 19.45
N PRO A 70 7.92 -30.99 20.38
CA PRO A 70 8.82 -29.91 20.78
C PRO A 70 10.02 -30.44 21.55
N LEU A 71 11.19 -29.84 21.32
CA LEU A 71 12.38 -30.09 22.13
C LEU A 71 12.15 -29.68 23.61
N PRO A 72 12.85 -30.31 24.56
CA PRO A 72 12.86 -29.88 25.97
C PRO A 72 13.13 -28.38 26.12
N ILE A 73 12.51 -27.75 27.12
CA ILE A 73 12.64 -26.30 27.38
C ILE A 73 14.12 -25.90 27.48
N GLN A 74 14.92 -26.66 28.23
CA GLN A 74 16.34 -26.39 28.42
C GLN A 74 17.11 -26.40 27.09
N GLN A 75 16.91 -27.41 26.25
CA GLN A 75 17.60 -27.48 24.94
C GLN A 75 17.23 -26.30 24.05
N ARG A 76 15.96 -25.86 24.04
CA ARG A 76 15.55 -24.68 23.27
C ARG A 76 16.19 -23.40 23.79
N MET A 77 16.33 -23.25 25.10
CA MET A 77 17.06 -22.14 25.71
C MET A 77 18.54 -22.16 25.35
N ASP A 78 19.17 -23.33 25.40
CA ASP A 78 20.58 -23.49 25.06
C ASP A 78 20.83 -23.11 23.58
N ILE A 79 19.96 -23.56 22.66
CA ILE A 79 20.02 -23.19 21.24
C ILE A 79 19.87 -21.67 21.07
N ARG A 80 18.85 -21.06 21.69
CA ARG A 80 18.61 -19.61 21.59
C ARG A 80 19.82 -18.82 22.10
N ASN A 81 20.31 -19.15 23.28
CA ASN A 81 21.43 -18.44 23.92
C ASN A 81 22.73 -18.63 23.13
N TYR A 82 22.96 -19.83 22.58
CA TYR A 82 24.07 -20.09 21.68
C TYR A 82 24.02 -19.19 20.44
N ILE A 83 22.87 -19.13 19.76
CA ILE A 83 22.72 -18.30 18.56
C ILE A 83 22.91 -16.81 18.90
N LEU A 84 22.33 -16.32 20.00
CA LEU A 84 22.51 -14.94 20.46
C LEU A 84 24.00 -14.61 20.70
N ASN A 85 24.72 -15.47 21.41
CA ASN A 85 26.16 -15.28 21.65
C ASN A 85 26.99 -15.38 20.35
N TYR A 86 26.59 -16.26 19.44
CA TYR A 86 27.25 -16.46 18.16
C TYR A 86 27.16 -15.21 17.27
N ILE A 87 25.96 -14.63 17.11
CA ILE A 87 25.80 -13.39 16.32
C ILE A 87 26.36 -12.16 17.04
N ALA A 88 26.35 -12.13 18.39
CA ALA A 88 26.99 -11.07 19.16
C ALA A 88 28.52 -11.06 19.01
N SER A 89 29.16 -12.22 19.02
CA SER A 89 30.61 -12.33 18.86
C SER A 89 31.08 -12.15 17.41
N ARG A 90 30.18 -12.27 16.43
CA ARG A 90 30.47 -12.21 14.99
C ARG A 90 29.51 -11.26 14.26
N PRO A 91 29.53 -9.95 14.56
CA PRO A 91 28.58 -9.00 13.97
C PRO A 91 28.77 -8.78 12.45
N LYS A 92 29.92 -9.21 11.89
CA LYS A 92 30.27 -9.07 10.47
C LYS A 92 29.92 -10.30 9.61
N LEU A 93 29.10 -11.23 10.12
CA LEU A 93 28.60 -12.34 9.32
C LEU A 93 27.79 -11.81 8.11
N ALA A 94 27.68 -12.63 7.06
CA ALA A 94 26.84 -12.29 5.93
C ALA A 94 25.39 -12.04 6.38
N LEU A 95 24.77 -10.96 5.89
CA LEU A 95 23.47 -10.49 6.37
C LEU A 95 22.38 -11.56 6.28
N PHE A 96 22.37 -12.36 5.22
CA PHE A 96 21.41 -13.45 5.05
C PHE A 96 21.58 -14.57 6.09
N VAL A 97 22.81 -14.80 6.60
CA VAL A 97 23.07 -15.77 7.68
C VAL A 97 22.55 -15.22 9.00
N ILE A 98 22.84 -13.94 9.31
CA ILE A 98 22.30 -13.27 10.49
C ILE A 98 20.77 -13.33 10.46
N GLN A 99 20.15 -12.98 9.34
CA GLN A 99 18.70 -13.03 9.16
C GLN A 99 18.13 -14.43 9.42
N ALA A 100 18.74 -15.48 8.87
CA ALA A 100 18.30 -16.86 9.08
C ALA A 100 18.44 -17.31 10.56
N LEU A 101 19.51 -16.90 11.24
CA LEU A 101 19.71 -17.19 12.67
C LEU A 101 18.72 -16.42 13.56
N VAL A 102 18.45 -15.17 13.22
CA VAL A 102 17.44 -14.33 13.90
C VAL A 102 16.04 -14.93 13.75
N GLN A 103 15.69 -15.48 12.58
CA GLN A 103 14.46 -16.26 12.38
C GLN A 103 14.33 -17.45 13.33
N VAL A 104 15.42 -18.17 13.58
CA VAL A 104 15.42 -19.28 14.56
C VAL A 104 15.13 -18.75 15.97
N ILE A 105 15.75 -17.64 16.38
CA ILE A 105 15.50 -17.00 17.68
C ILE A 105 14.02 -16.61 17.81
N ALA A 106 13.45 -15.96 16.80
CA ALA A 106 12.05 -15.54 16.78
C ALA A 106 11.09 -16.74 16.90
N LYS A 107 11.33 -17.82 16.14
CA LYS A 107 10.53 -19.06 16.19
C LYS A 107 10.61 -19.73 17.55
N ILE A 108 11.80 -19.89 18.12
CA ILE A 108 11.97 -20.45 19.47
C ILE A 108 11.18 -19.64 20.49
N THR A 109 11.28 -18.31 20.41
CA THR A 109 10.61 -17.38 21.33
C THR A 109 9.09 -17.47 21.24
N LYS A 110 8.52 -17.47 20.03
CA LYS A 110 7.08 -17.66 19.82
C LYS A 110 6.60 -19.01 20.33
N LEU A 111 7.31 -20.09 20.00
CA LEU A 111 6.93 -21.44 20.40
C LEU A 111 6.97 -21.64 21.92
N GLY A 112 7.93 -20.98 22.59
CA GLY A 112 8.09 -21.00 24.03
C GLY A 112 7.43 -19.85 24.79
N TRP A 113 6.60 -19.02 24.15
CA TRP A 113 6.09 -17.76 24.73
C TRP A 113 5.37 -17.88 26.09
N PHE A 114 4.82 -19.06 26.38
CA PHE A 114 4.14 -19.41 27.63
C PHE A 114 4.85 -20.51 28.44
N ASP A 115 6.04 -20.94 28.02
CA ASP A 115 6.77 -21.97 28.75
C ASP A 115 7.36 -21.38 30.04
N VAL A 116 7.13 -22.10 31.14
CA VAL A 116 7.55 -21.70 32.48
C VAL A 116 8.65 -22.63 32.97
N GLN A 117 9.74 -22.06 33.48
CA GLN A 117 10.78 -22.78 34.20
C GLN A 117 11.12 -21.99 35.46
N LYS A 118 11.12 -22.66 36.62
CA LYS A 118 11.33 -22.00 37.94
C LYS A 118 10.42 -20.76 38.13
N ASP A 119 9.13 -20.90 37.81
CA ASP A 119 8.09 -19.86 37.91
C ASP A 119 8.31 -18.60 37.06
N GLN A 120 9.21 -18.65 36.06
CA GLN A 120 9.49 -17.54 35.15
C GLN A 120 9.20 -17.91 33.70
N LEU A 121 8.71 -16.92 32.93
CA LEU A 121 8.47 -17.02 31.49
C LEU A 121 9.79 -16.80 30.72
N VAL A 122 10.67 -17.79 30.76
CA VAL A 122 12.08 -17.73 30.32
C VAL A 122 12.31 -17.30 28.86
N PHE A 123 11.29 -17.42 28.00
CA PHE A 123 11.39 -16.96 26.60
C PHE A 123 11.07 -15.47 26.41
N ARG A 124 10.42 -14.82 27.39
CA ARG A 124 10.08 -13.39 27.32
C ARG A 124 11.25 -12.46 27.66
N ASP A 125 12.30 -12.99 28.28
CA ASP A 125 13.53 -12.26 28.60
C ASP A 125 14.32 -11.79 27.38
N ILE A 126 13.91 -12.20 26.17
CA ILE A 126 14.55 -11.80 24.90
C ILE A 126 14.70 -10.28 24.77
N ILE A 127 13.78 -9.49 25.31
CA ILE A 127 13.86 -8.02 25.27
C ILE A 127 15.04 -7.51 26.10
N ALA A 128 15.29 -8.11 27.26
CA ALA A 128 16.44 -7.76 28.09
C ALA A 128 17.76 -8.15 27.41
N ASP A 129 17.79 -9.27 26.70
CA ASP A 129 18.97 -9.68 25.93
C ASP A 129 19.21 -8.76 24.73
N VAL A 130 18.17 -8.39 23.99
CA VAL A 130 18.28 -7.45 22.86
C VAL A 130 18.76 -6.08 23.32
N LYS A 131 18.33 -5.58 24.50
CA LYS A 131 18.84 -4.30 25.04
C LYS A 131 20.36 -4.26 25.15
N LYS A 132 21.04 -5.38 25.38
CA LYS A 132 22.51 -5.47 25.41
C LYS A 132 23.12 -5.23 24.02
N PHE A 133 22.49 -5.73 22.95
CA PHE A 133 22.90 -5.47 21.58
C PHE A 133 22.79 -3.97 21.23
N LEU A 134 21.72 -3.32 21.69
CA LEU A 134 21.47 -1.90 21.42
C LEU A 134 22.48 -0.98 22.11
N GLN A 135 23.13 -1.43 23.19
CA GLN A 135 24.20 -0.71 23.89
C GLN A 135 25.59 -0.96 23.28
N GLY A 136 25.70 -1.84 22.28
CA GLY A 136 26.95 -2.19 21.62
C GLY A 136 27.35 -1.22 20.50
N THR A 137 28.10 -1.73 19.51
CA THR A 137 28.42 -0.97 18.30
C THR A 137 27.21 -0.81 17.38
N VAL A 138 27.32 0.00 16.32
CA VAL A 138 26.25 0.15 15.32
C VAL A 138 25.84 -1.20 14.71
N ASP A 139 26.80 -2.08 14.42
CA ASP A 139 26.51 -3.42 13.90
C ASP A 139 25.70 -4.27 14.91
N HIS A 140 26.02 -4.17 16.21
CA HIS A 140 25.24 -4.85 17.25
C HIS A 140 23.83 -4.24 17.35
N CYS A 141 23.71 -2.92 17.24
CA CYS A 141 22.42 -2.23 17.24
C CYS A 141 21.55 -2.71 16.07
N ILE A 142 22.12 -2.80 14.85
CA ILE A 142 21.44 -3.35 13.67
C ILE A 142 20.92 -4.76 13.94
N ILE A 143 21.76 -5.65 14.48
CA ILE A 143 21.36 -7.03 14.84
C ILE A 143 20.23 -7.02 15.87
N GLY A 144 20.33 -6.17 16.90
CA GLY A 144 19.29 -6.01 17.92
C GLY A 144 17.94 -5.61 17.32
N VAL A 145 17.94 -4.65 16.39
CA VAL A 145 16.75 -4.20 15.66
C VAL A 145 16.21 -5.30 14.74
N MET A 146 17.08 -6.06 14.06
CA MET A 146 16.70 -7.22 13.27
C MET A 146 15.97 -8.27 14.11
N ILE A 147 16.47 -8.56 15.33
CA ILE A 147 15.82 -9.49 16.26
C ILE A 147 14.41 -9.03 16.61
N LEU A 148 14.23 -7.75 16.97
CA LEU A 148 12.89 -7.22 17.29
C LEU A 148 11.95 -7.23 16.10
N SER A 149 12.47 -6.92 14.91
CA SER A 149 11.71 -6.88 13.67
C SER A 149 11.19 -8.27 13.33
N GLU A 150 12.08 -9.26 13.32
CA GLU A 150 11.72 -10.64 13.03
C GLU A 150 10.81 -11.22 14.11
N LEU A 151 11.06 -10.92 15.38
CA LEU A 151 10.19 -11.35 16.48
C LEU A 151 8.77 -10.79 16.30
N THR A 152 8.64 -9.52 15.93
CA THR A 152 7.34 -8.87 15.70
C THR A 152 6.59 -9.54 14.54
N GLN A 153 7.27 -9.80 13.43
CA GLN A 153 6.69 -10.49 12.28
C GLN A 153 6.30 -11.93 12.59
N GLU A 154 7.19 -12.70 13.21
CA GLU A 154 6.94 -14.09 13.59
C GLU A 154 5.78 -14.17 14.58
N MET A 155 5.67 -13.26 15.56
CA MET A 155 4.51 -13.21 16.47
C MET A 155 3.19 -12.92 15.76
N ASN A 156 3.22 -12.20 14.63
CA ASN A 156 2.05 -11.91 13.79
C ASN A 156 1.76 -13.00 12.74
N PHE A 157 2.75 -13.86 12.44
CA PHE A 157 2.64 -14.89 11.41
C PHE A 157 1.69 -16.04 11.81
N ILE A 158 0.67 -16.29 10.99
CA ILE A 158 -0.28 -17.38 11.18
C ILE A 158 0.26 -18.65 10.52
N ASP A 159 0.63 -19.62 11.35
CA ASP A 159 1.02 -20.96 10.89
C ASP A 159 -0.24 -21.84 10.81
N TYR A 160 -0.76 -22.04 9.60
CA TYR A 160 -1.94 -22.87 9.33
C TYR A 160 -1.74 -24.37 9.66
N SER A 161 -0.51 -24.82 9.90
CA SER A 161 -0.24 -26.19 10.34
C SER A 161 -0.55 -26.41 11.83
N ARG A 162 -0.79 -25.34 12.60
CA ARG A 162 -1.01 -25.39 14.06
C ARG A 162 -2.39 -24.84 14.45
N PRO A 163 -2.93 -25.21 15.62
CA PRO A 163 -4.22 -24.69 16.06
C PRO A 163 -4.22 -23.16 16.19
N SER A 164 -5.11 -22.50 15.45
CA SER A 164 -5.24 -21.03 15.41
C SER A 164 -5.47 -20.41 16.80
N SER A 165 -6.15 -21.10 17.72
CA SER A 165 -6.38 -20.64 19.09
C SER A 165 -5.09 -20.40 19.89
N LYS A 166 -4.08 -21.28 19.71
CA LYS A 166 -2.77 -21.14 20.39
C LYS A 166 -2.02 -19.93 19.83
N HIS A 167 -2.00 -19.77 18.51
CA HIS A 167 -1.39 -18.62 17.86
C HIS A 167 -2.04 -17.30 18.32
N ARG A 168 -3.38 -17.21 18.27
CA ARG A 168 -4.12 -16.01 18.70
C ARG A 168 -3.81 -15.62 20.13
N ARG A 169 -3.71 -16.59 21.05
CA ARG A 169 -3.35 -16.34 22.46
C ARG A 169 -1.94 -15.76 22.60
N ILE A 170 -0.96 -16.27 21.83
CA ILE A 170 0.41 -15.76 21.81
C ILE A 170 0.43 -14.33 21.27
N ALA A 171 -0.19 -14.11 20.10
CA ALA A 171 -0.23 -12.80 19.44
C ALA A 171 -0.85 -11.72 20.33
N ILE A 172 -2.02 -12.00 20.94
CA ILE A 172 -2.68 -11.10 21.89
C ILE A 172 -1.77 -10.80 23.09
N SER A 173 -1.14 -11.83 23.67
CA SER A 173 -0.24 -11.63 24.81
C SER A 173 0.99 -10.79 24.43
N PHE A 174 1.56 -10.96 23.24
CA PHE A 174 2.70 -10.18 22.76
C PHE A 174 2.32 -8.72 22.52
N ARG A 175 1.18 -8.48 21.84
CA ARG A 175 0.57 -7.17 21.62
C ARG A 175 0.40 -6.39 22.92
N ASP A 176 -0.15 -7.04 23.95
CA ASP A 176 -0.53 -6.37 25.19
C ASP A 176 0.65 -6.13 26.15
N THR A 177 1.72 -6.93 26.06
CA THR A 177 2.83 -6.89 27.02
C THR A 177 4.11 -6.27 26.47
N THR A 178 4.43 -6.48 25.19
CA THR A 178 5.78 -6.23 24.67
C THR A 178 5.80 -5.29 23.46
N LEU A 179 4.83 -5.40 22.56
CA LEU A 179 4.85 -4.69 21.28
C LEU A 179 4.93 -3.16 21.44
N LYS A 180 4.24 -2.59 22.44
CA LYS A 180 4.31 -1.15 22.74
C LYS A 180 5.74 -0.69 23.06
N GLU A 181 6.47 -1.47 23.86
CA GLU A 181 7.83 -1.15 24.26
C GLU A 181 8.78 -1.18 23.07
N ILE A 182 8.59 -2.14 22.17
CA ILE A 182 9.36 -2.25 20.93
C ILE A 182 9.15 -1.02 20.05
N LEU A 183 7.90 -0.58 19.86
CA LEU A 183 7.61 0.63 19.08
C LEU A 183 8.27 1.87 19.70
N MET A 184 8.12 2.08 21.01
CA MET A 184 8.71 3.25 21.70
C MET A 184 10.24 3.25 21.58
N LEU A 185 10.87 2.09 21.70
CA LEU A 185 12.32 1.93 21.53
C LEU A 185 12.77 2.22 20.10
N ALA A 186 12.02 1.76 19.09
CA ALA A 186 12.33 2.06 17.70
C ALA A 186 12.23 3.57 17.42
N CYS A 187 11.18 4.22 17.93
CA CYS A 187 11.02 5.67 17.83
C CYS A 187 12.14 6.44 18.55
N SER A 188 12.58 6.01 19.74
CA SER A 188 13.66 6.69 20.46
C SER A 188 14.99 6.59 19.70
N LEU A 189 15.32 5.43 19.14
CA LEU A 189 16.51 5.25 18.32
C LEU A 189 16.46 6.08 17.03
N LEU A 190 15.29 6.22 16.40
CA LEU A 190 15.11 7.11 15.24
C LEU A 190 15.30 8.59 15.62
N LYS A 191 14.82 9.03 16.79
CA LYS A 191 15.07 10.39 17.31
C LYS A 191 16.58 10.62 17.49
N GLU A 192 17.32 9.64 18.02
CA GLU A 192 18.78 9.74 18.18
C GLU A 192 19.54 9.83 16.84
N ILE A 193 19.07 9.13 15.81
CA ILE A 193 19.63 9.21 14.46
C ILE A 193 19.44 10.60 13.87
N LEU A 194 18.25 11.19 14.04
CA LEU A 194 17.94 12.53 13.51
C LEU A 194 18.63 13.65 14.31
N ALA A 195 18.91 13.44 15.60
CA ALA A 195 19.57 14.43 16.45
C ALA A 195 21.05 14.68 16.07
N LYS A 196 21.67 13.76 15.32
CA LYS A 196 23.04 13.91 14.80
C LYS A 196 22.98 14.36 13.34
N PRO A 197 23.97 15.14 12.84
CA PRO A 197 24.03 15.46 11.42
C PRO A 197 24.07 14.16 10.62
N LEU A 198 23.05 13.93 9.80
CA LEU A 198 22.90 12.72 9.00
C LEU A 198 24.08 12.62 8.03
N ASN A 199 24.94 11.62 8.23
CA ASN A 199 25.95 11.32 7.23
C ASN A 199 25.31 10.42 6.17
N LEU A 200 24.77 11.04 5.13
CA LEU A 200 24.11 10.33 4.02
C LEU A 200 25.06 9.42 3.24
N GLN A 201 26.37 9.43 3.50
CA GLN A 201 27.35 8.51 2.90
C GLN A 201 27.67 7.30 3.81
N ASP A 202 27.23 7.31 5.06
CA ASP A 202 27.47 6.22 6.00
C ASP A 202 26.46 5.08 5.77
N GLN A 203 26.92 4.02 5.13
CA GLN A 203 26.13 2.81 4.86
C GLN A 203 25.60 2.16 6.14
N GLN A 204 26.34 2.20 7.26
CA GLN A 204 25.90 1.60 8.52
C GLN A 204 24.74 2.41 9.13
N GLN A 205 24.82 3.74 9.08
CA GLN A 205 23.74 4.60 9.56
C GLN A 205 22.48 4.44 8.71
N GLN A 206 22.62 4.34 7.38
CA GLN A 206 21.49 4.05 6.49
C GLN A 206 20.87 2.69 6.78
N ASN A 207 21.69 1.64 6.91
CA ASN A 207 21.21 0.29 7.21
C ASN A 207 20.44 0.25 8.53
N LEU A 208 20.94 0.92 9.57
CA LEU A 208 20.25 1.04 10.85
C LEU A 208 18.88 1.74 10.68
N ALA A 209 18.82 2.85 9.95
CA ALA A 209 17.57 3.55 9.67
C ALA A 209 16.56 2.67 8.90
N ILE A 210 17.02 1.90 7.91
CA ILE A 210 16.17 0.94 7.17
C ILE A 210 15.54 -0.07 8.15
N HIS A 211 16.36 -0.69 9.00
CA HIS A 211 15.87 -1.70 9.94
C HIS A 211 14.93 -1.11 11.00
N LEU A 212 15.19 0.11 11.48
CA LEU A 212 14.32 0.80 12.43
C LEU A 212 12.97 1.19 11.83
N LEU A 213 12.95 1.76 10.62
CA LEU A 213 11.70 2.10 9.94
C LEU A 213 10.87 0.85 9.63
N LYS A 214 11.51 -0.25 9.20
CA LYS A 214 10.84 -1.55 9.04
C LYS A 214 10.28 -2.07 10.37
N LEU A 215 11.02 -1.92 11.47
CA LEU A 215 10.53 -2.32 12.80
C LEU A 215 9.29 -1.52 13.22
N VAL A 216 9.32 -0.19 13.04
CA VAL A 216 8.14 0.66 13.29
C VAL A 216 6.97 0.20 12.44
N LEU A 217 7.18 0.00 11.14
CA LEU A 217 6.13 -0.43 10.23
C LEU A 217 5.54 -1.79 10.63
N ASN A 218 6.38 -2.76 11.01
CA ASN A 218 5.94 -4.06 11.53
C ASN A 218 5.10 -3.93 12.81
N CYS A 219 5.45 -2.97 13.68
CA CYS A 219 4.66 -2.70 14.89
C CYS A 219 3.29 -2.08 14.57
N LEU A 220 3.25 -1.16 13.59
CA LEU A 220 2.01 -0.48 13.19
C LEU A 220 1.09 -1.37 12.33
N ASN A 221 1.66 -2.33 11.58
CA ASN A 221 0.93 -3.30 10.76
C ASN A 221 0.54 -4.58 11.52
N TYR A 222 0.80 -4.65 12.82
CA TYR A 222 0.45 -5.82 13.62
C TYR A 222 -1.07 -6.08 13.59
N ASP A 223 -1.50 -7.35 13.57
CA ASP A 223 -2.93 -7.66 13.63
C ASP A 223 -3.46 -7.47 15.07
N PHE A 224 -3.99 -6.27 15.32
CA PHE A 224 -4.52 -5.91 16.63
C PHE A 224 -5.87 -6.56 16.96
N ILE A 225 -6.62 -7.06 15.97
CA ILE A 225 -8.01 -7.54 16.14
C ILE A 225 -8.06 -9.08 16.14
N GLY A 226 -7.06 -9.74 15.56
CA GLY A 226 -7.08 -11.17 15.31
C GLY A 226 -7.95 -11.53 14.10
N SER A 227 -8.19 -10.56 13.21
CA SER A 227 -8.74 -10.78 11.89
C SER A 227 -7.56 -10.72 10.96
N SER A 228 -7.08 -11.87 10.49
CA SER A 228 -6.23 -11.90 9.31
C SER A 228 -6.99 -11.17 8.21
N ALA A 229 -6.62 -9.92 7.94
CA ALA A 229 -7.16 -9.23 6.80
C ALA A 229 -6.83 -10.15 5.62
N ASP A 230 -7.88 -10.59 4.92
CA ASP A 230 -7.70 -11.22 3.62
C ASP A 230 -6.80 -10.29 2.79
N GLU A 231 -5.77 -10.81 2.14
CA GLU A 231 -4.89 -9.97 1.29
C GLU A 231 -5.68 -9.32 0.14
N SER A 232 -6.92 -9.77 -0.09
CA SER A 232 -7.93 -9.18 -0.98
C SER A 232 -8.68 -7.97 -0.39
N ALA A 233 -8.51 -7.64 0.90
CA ALA A 233 -9.24 -6.57 1.56
C ALA A 233 -8.77 -5.18 1.10
N ASP A 234 -9.73 -4.26 0.97
CA ASP A 234 -9.53 -2.85 0.56
C ASP A 234 -8.34 -2.21 1.31
N ASP A 235 -7.31 -1.76 0.59
CA ASP A 235 -6.10 -1.06 1.11
C ASP A 235 -6.43 0.34 1.65
N LEU A 236 -7.62 0.53 2.21
CA LEU A 236 -8.14 1.75 2.81
C LEU A 236 -8.71 1.54 4.23
N CYS A 237 -8.52 0.34 4.81
CA CYS A 237 -9.02 -0.03 6.15
C CYS A 237 -8.34 0.70 7.32
N THR A 238 -9.12 1.16 8.30
CA THR A 238 -8.56 1.79 9.52
C THR A 238 -7.92 0.76 10.45
N VAL A 239 -6.80 1.11 11.08
CA VAL A 239 -6.08 0.27 12.05
C VAL A 239 -6.64 0.50 13.46
N GLN A 240 -6.97 -0.59 14.17
CA GLN A 240 -7.50 -0.54 15.53
C GLN A 240 -6.40 -0.70 16.59
N ILE A 241 -5.63 0.36 16.78
CA ILE A 241 -4.56 0.41 17.77
C ILE A 241 -5.13 0.30 19.21
N PRO A 242 -4.47 -0.46 20.12
CA PRO A 242 -4.83 -0.53 21.54
C PRO A 242 -4.85 0.83 22.24
N THR A 243 -5.81 1.03 23.14
CA THR A 243 -6.03 2.32 23.82
C THR A 243 -4.84 2.77 24.67
N ASN A 244 -4.07 1.83 25.23
CA ASN A 244 -2.85 2.14 25.99
C ASN A 244 -1.72 2.72 25.13
N TRP A 245 -1.82 2.70 23.79
CA TRP A 245 -0.85 3.35 22.89
C TRP A 245 -1.21 4.80 22.58
N ARG A 246 -2.44 5.25 22.92
CA ARG A 246 -2.94 6.60 22.62
C ARG A 246 -1.95 7.72 22.94
N SER A 247 -1.19 7.61 24.05
CA SER A 247 -0.19 8.62 24.42
C SER A 247 0.89 8.82 23.36
N ILE A 248 1.36 7.76 22.71
CA ILE A 248 2.40 7.81 21.67
C ILE A 248 1.93 8.68 20.49
N PHE A 249 0.67 8.57 20.11
CA PHE A 249 0.08 9.30 18.98
C PHE A 249 -0.26 10.76 19.33
N LEU A 250 -0.48 11.06 20.61
CA LEU A 250 -0.79 12.41 21.07
C LEU A 250 0.46 13.27 21.29
N GLU A 251 1.63 12.66 21.43
CA GLU A 251 2.93 13.33 21.46
C GLU A 251 3.20 13.99 20.11
N PRO A 252 3.25 15.34 20.02
CA PRO A 252 3.45 16.04 18.74
C PRO A 252 4.75 15.62 18.04
N GLU A 253 5.79 15.39 18.83
CA GLU A 253 7.11 14.95 18.39
C GLU A 253 7.08 13.63 17.61
N THR A 254 6.09 12.77 17.83
CA THR A 254 6.01 11.48 17.14
C THR A 254 5.73 11.68 15.66
N LEU A 255 4.71 12.47 15.29
CA LEU A 255 4.43 12.75 13.89
C LEU A 255 5.52 13.62 13.26
N ASP A 256 5.99 14.63 14.00
CA ASP A 256 7.05 15.53 13.53
C ASP A 256 8.32 14.73 13.18
N LEU A 257 8.70 13.72 13.98
CA LEU A 257 9.82 12.82 13.69
C LEU A 257 9.70 12.17 12.30
N PHE A 258 8.56 11.58 11.94
CA PHE A 258 8.43 10.89 10.66
C PHE A 258 8.36 11.86 9.47
N PHE A 259 7.75 13.04 9.66
CA PHE A 259 7.83 14.10 8.64
C PHE A 259 9.27 14.60 8.47
N ASP A 260 10.03 14.80 9.54
CA ASP A 260 11.42 15.23 9.45
C ASP A 260 12.32 14.17 8.82
N LEU A 261 12.10 12.89 9.15
CA LEU A 261 12.78 11.77 8.49
C LEU A 261 12.49 11.74 6.99
N TYR A 262 11.24 11.95 6.56
CA TYR A 262 10.91 12.02 5.14
C TYR A 262 11.70 13.12 4.41
N HIS A 263 11.81 14.32 4.99
CA HIS A 263 12.51 15.43 4.35
C HIS A 263 14.04 15.34 4.42
N SER A 264 14.58 14.56 5.36
CA SER A 264 16.03 14.51 5.63
C SER A 264 16.71 13.28 5.06
N LEU A 265 15.96 12.23 4.73
CA LEU A 265 16.49 10.94 4.25
C LEU A 265 16.41 10.82 2.72
N PRO A 266 17.27 9.98 2.10
CA PRO A 266 17.24 9.71 0.66
C PRO A 266 16.00 8.88 0.28
N SER A 267 15.66 8.83 -1.02
CA SER A 267 14.39 8.31 -1.53
C SER A 267 13.95 6.93 -0.99
N MET A 268 14.85 5.95 -0.97
CA MET A 268 14.55 4.60 -0.45
C MET A 268 14.13 4.62 1.03
N LEU A 269 14.74 5.50 1.83
CA LEU A 269 14.49 5.63 3.26
C LEU A 269 13.29 6.54 3.54
N SER A 270 13.13 7.61 2.78
CA SER A 270 11.98 8.50 2.87
C SER A 270 10.69 7.77 2.52
N GLN A 271 10.73 6.81 1.59
CA GLN A 271 9.57 5.97 1.26
C GLN A 271 9.10 5.18 2.48
N LEU A 272 10.00 4.56 3.22
CA LEU A 272 9.67 3.83 4.45
C LEU A 272 9.14 4.75 5.56
N ALA A 273 9.68 5.97 5.68
CA ALA A 273 9.15 6.96 6.60
C ALA A 273 7.72 7.36 6.23
N LEU A 274 7.44 7.51 4.94
CA LEU A 274 6.10 7.82 4.44
C LEU A 274 5.13 6.64 4.63
N SER A 275 5.57 5.39 4.44
CA SER A 275 4.78 4.20 4.80
C SER A 275 4.41 4.17 6.28
N CYS A 276 5.31 4.61 7.18
CA CYS A 276 4.95 4.77 8.59
C CYS A 276 3.87 5.84 8.77
N LEU A 277 3.98 6.99 8.09
CA LEU A 277 2.97 8.06 8.11
C LEU A 277 1.60 7.59 7.59
N VAL A 278 1.57 6.73 6.56
CA VAL A 278 0.33 6.08 6.07
C VAL A 278 -0.35 5.30 7.19
N GLN A 279 0.40 4.56 8.00
CA GLN A 279 -0.16 3.83 9.14
C GLN A 279 -0.60 4.74 10.29
N PHE A 280 0.16 5.81 10.57
CA PHE A 280 -0.25 6.84 11.52
C PHE A 280 -1.56 7.53 11.11
N ALA A 281 -1.75 7.83 9.83
CA ALA A 281 -3.01 8.36 9.30
C ALA A 281 -4.15 7.33 9.35
N SER A 282 -3.85 6.05 9.24
CA SER A 282 -4.83 4.96 9.26
C SER A 282 -5.35 4.61 10.65
N THR A 283 -4.75 5.17 11.72
CA THR A 283 -5.15 4.90 13.10
C THR A 283 -6.57 5.38 13.38
N ARG A 284 -7.49 4.46 13.69
CA ARG A 284 -8.92 4.74 13.80
C ARG A 284 -9.21 5.93 14.71
N ARG A 285 -9.93 6.91 14.17
CA ARG A 285 -10.27 8.16 14.86
C ARG A 285 -10.92 8.03 16.25
N SER A 286 -11.58 6.89 16.53
CA SER A 286 -12.21 6.61 17.83
C SER A 286 -11.20 6.39 18.95
N LEU A 287 -9.91 6.25 18.62
CA LEU A 287 -8.82 6.25 19.60
C LEU A 287 -8.72 7.58 20.36
N PHE A 288 -9.14 8.70 19.73
CA PHE A 288 -8.97 10.06 20.25
C PHE A 288 -10.29 10.67 20.72
N SER A 289 -10.23 11.50 21.76
CA SER A 289 -11.34 12.39 22.12
C SER A 289 -11.54 13.47 21.03
N ASN A 290 -12.68 14.15 20.99
CA ASN A 290 -12.94 15.21 20.00
C ASN A 290 -11.83 16.30 19.93
N PRO A 291 -11.37 16.90 21.05
CA PRO A 291 -10.32 17.93 20.99
C PRO A 291 -8.96 17.36 20.55
N GLU A 292 -8.61 16.18 21.05
CA GLU A 292 -7.38 15.49 20.65
C GLU A 292 -7.38 15.13 19.16
N ARG A 293 -8.53 14.68 18.66
CA ARG A 293 -8.71 14.34 17.25
C ARG A 293 -8.49 15.54 16.35
N ALA A 294 -9.03 16.70 16.72
CA ALA A 294 -8.80 17.96 16.00
C ALA A 294 -7.31 18.33 15.99
N LYS A 295 -6.63 18.19 17.13
CA LYS A 295 -5.19 18.45 17.24
C LYS A 295 -4.36 17.49 16.38
N TYR A 296 -4.63 16.20 16.46
CA TYR A 296 -3.92 15.16 15.70
C TYR A 296 -4.14 15.32 14.20
N LEU A 297 -5.38 15.58 13.78
CA LEU A 297 -5.71 15.89 12.38
C LEU A 297 -4.99 17.14 11.89
N GLY A 298 -4.94 18.21 12.70
CA GLY A 298 -4.18 19.42 12.39
C GLY A 298 -2.70 19.15 12.11
N ASN A 299 -2.07 18.27 12.90
CA ASN A 299 -0.67 17.88 12.68
C ASN A 299 -0.48 17.08 11.37
N LEU A 300 -1.40 16.17 11.04
CA LEU A 300 -1.37 15.45 9.75
C LEU A 300 -1.50 16.43 8.57
N ILE A 301 -2.46 17.37 8.63
CA ILE A 301 -2.67 18.38 7.59
C ILE A 301 -1.45 19.30 7.43
N LYS A 302 -0.83 19.71 8.53
CA LYS A 302 0.41 20.49 8.52
C LYS A 302 1.53 19.74 7.79
N GLY A 303 1.66 18.43 8.03
CA GLY A 303 2.64 17.60 7.34
C GLY A 303 2.34 17.41 5.85
N VAL A 304 1.07 17.20 5.47
CA VAL A 304 0.63 17.20 4.06
C VAL A 304 1.02 18.50 3.36
N LYS A 305 0.74 19.64 4.01
CA LYS A 305 1.10 20.96 3.48
C LYS A 305 2.59 21.07 3.20
N ARG A 306 3.43 20.71 4.18
CA ARG A 306 4.88 20.80 4.07
C ARG A 306 5.44 19.96 2.90
N ILE A 307 4.91 18.76 2.69
CA ILE A 307 5.30 17.88 1.56
C ILE A 307 4.88 18.51 0.23
N LEU A 308 3.66 19.04 0.12
CA LEU A 308 3.16 19.65 -1.10
C LEU A 308 3.83 20.98 -1.46
N GLU A 309 4.28 21.74 -0.46
CA GLU A 309 5.08 22.96 -0.66
C GLU A 309 6.51 22.65 -1.11
N ASN A 310 7.01 21.44 -0.83
CA ASN A 310 8.35 20.99 -1.20
C ASN A 310 8.31 19.63 -1.95
N PRO A 311 7.77 19.58 -3.18
CA PRO A 311 7.45 18.34 -3.86
C PRO A 311 8.67 17.58 -4.41
N GLN A 312 9.91 18.00 -4.10
CA GLN A 312 11.12 17.36 -4.62
C GLN A 312 11.20 15.87 -4.29
N GLY A 313 10.74 15.46 -3.10
CA GLY A 313 10.69 14.05 -2.73
C GLY A 313 9.67 13.23 -3.52
N LEU A 314 8.68 13.86 -4.14
CA LEU A 314 7.60 13.21 -4.90
C LEU A 314 7.97 12.90 -6.36
N SER A 315 9.18 13.27 -6.81
CA SER A 315 9.69 12.80 -8.12
C SER A 315 10.08 11.32 -8.09
N ASP A 316 10.31 10.76 -6.90
CA ASP A 316 10.53 9.33 -6.71
C ASP A 316 9.19 8.57 -6.74
N PRO A 317 9.05 7.52 -7.59
CA PRO A 317 7.78 6.78 -7.72
C PRO A 317 7.29 6.14 -6.41
N GLY A 318 8.21 5.69 -5.55
CA GLY A 318 7.88 5.05 -4.27
C GLY A 318 7.31 6.05 -3.28
N ASN A 319 7.97 7.20 -3.11
CA ASN A 319 7.46 8.30 -2.31
C ASN A 319 6.12 8.81 -2.85
N TYR A 320 6.00 8.97 -4.17
CA TYR A 320 4.77 9.42 -4.81
C TYR A 320 3.59 8.48 -4.51
N HIS A 321 3.80 7.17 -4.64
CA HIS A 321 2.79 6.16 -4.35
C HIS A 321 2.33 6.19 -2.89
N GLU A 322 3.29 6.19 -1.96
CA GLU A 322 2.99 6.23 -0.52
C GLU A 322 2.31 7.54 -0.12
N PHE A 323 2.63 8.66 -0.79
CA PHE A 323 1.93 9.93 -0.55
C PHE A 323 0.48 9.88 -1.02
N CYS A 324 0.21 9.31 -2.20
CA CYS A 324 -1.16 9.11 -2.69
C CYS A 324 -1.97 8.24 -1.72
N ARG A 325 -1.38 7.15 -1.22
CA ARG A 325 -1.98 6.31 -0.17
C ARG A 325 -2.27 7.13 1.09
N PHE A 326 -1.30 7.92 1.57
CA PHE A 326 -1.45 8.76 2.75
C PHE A 326 -2.65 9.72 2.65
N LEU A 327 -2.79 10.40 1.50
CA LEU A 327 -3.92 11.30 1.25
C LEU A 327 -5.26 10.55 1.25
N ALA A 328 -5.34 9.38 0.62
CA ALA A 328 -6.55 8.58 0.64
C ALA A 328 -6.92 8.16 2.08
N ARG A 329 -5.96 7.65 2.85
CA ARG A 329 -6.14 7.23 4.26
C ARG A 329 -6.66 8.35 5.15
N LEU A 330 -6.19 9.57 4.93
CA LEU A 330 -6.66 10.74 5.67
C LEU A 330 -8.19 10.90 5.55
N LYS A 331 -8.73 10.82 4.33
CA LYS A 331 -10.18 10.96 4.13
C LYS A 331 -10.98 9.71 4.53
N THR A 332 -10.41 8.52 4.43
CA THR A 332 -11.14 7.31 4.85
C THR A 332 -11.35 7.26 6.36
N ASN A 333 -10.43 7.85 7.12
CA ASN A 333 -10.49 7.87 8.58
C ASN A 333 -11.23 9.10 9.14
N TYR A 334 -11.03 10.30 8.58
CA TYR A 334 -11.61 11.54 9.10
C TYR A 334 -12.81 12.04 8.28
N GLN A 335 -13.79 12.63 8.97
CA GLN A 335 -14.97 13.18 8.29
C GLN A 335 -14.64 14.51 7.60
N LEU A 336 -15.30 14.80 6.48
CA LEU A 336 -15.13 16.08 5.78
C LEU A 336 -15.41 17.28 6.69
N GLY A 337 -16.46 17.20 7.51
CA GLY A 337 -16.78 18.26 8.49
C GLY A 337 -15.68 18.54 9.52
N GLU A 338 -14.72 17.64 9.73
CA GLU A 338 -13.57 17.86 10.60
C GLU A 338 -12.39 18.44 9.85
N LEU A 339 -12.20 18.04 8.59
CA LEU A 339 -11.16 18.55 7.71
C LEU A 339 -11.35 20.05 7.48
N VAL A 340 -12.58 20.48 7.16
CA VAL A 340 -12.87 21.89 6.83
C VAL A 340 -12.63 22.87 7.98
N VAL A 341 -12.63 22.39 9.23
CA VAL A 341 -12.41 23.22 10.43
C VAL A 341 -10.91 23.36 10.75
N VAL A 342 -10.04 22.59 10.10
CA VAL A 342 -8.59 22.73 10.28
C VAL A 342 -8.12 24.04 9.65
N LYS A 343 -7.36 24.84 10.40
CA LYS A 343 -6.90 26.18 10.00
C LYS A 343 -6.27 26.24 8.60
N ASP A 344 -5.43 25.26 8.26
CA ASP A 344 -4.70 25.23 6.98
C ASP A 344 -5.48 24.53 5.85
N TYR A 345 -6.72 24.08 6.08
CA TYR A 345 -7.50 23.32 5.11
C TYR A 345 -7.66 24.01 3.75
N PRO A 346 -8.05 25.30 3.66
CA PRO A 346 -8.27 25.95 2.36
C PRO A 346 -7.04 25.93 1.46
N GLU A 347 -5.86 26.09 2.04
CA GLU A 347 -4.61 26.05 1.31
C GLU A 347 -4.21 24.62 0.92
N VAL A 348 -4.38 23.67 1.85
CA VAL A 348 -4.03 22.27 1.62
C VAL A 348 -4.92 21.62 0.57
N ILE A 349 -6.24 21.88 0.57
CA ILE A 349 -7.12 21.31 -0.45
C ILE A 349 -6.79 21.86 -1.85
N ARG A 350 -6.40 23.13 -1.95
CA ARG A 350 -5.89 23.73 -3.20
C ARG A 350 -4.61 23.03 -3.68
N LEU A 351 -3.67 22.77 -2.78
CA LEU A 351 -2.43 22.07 -3.11
C LEU A 351 -2.70 20.62 -3.53
N ILE A 352 -3.60 19.90 -2.83
CA ILE A 352 -4.01 18.54 -3.20
C ILE A 352 -4.68 18.53 -4.57
N ALA A 353 -5.52 19.53 -4.89
CA ALA A 353 -6.15 19.66 -6.20
C ALA A 353 -5.11 19.88 -7.30
N SER A 354 -4.17 20.82 -7.11
CA SER A 354 -3.08 21.07 -8.04
C SER A 354 -2.20 19.83 -8.26
N PHE A 355 -1.88 19.12 -7.18
CA PHE A 355 -1.16 17.86 -7.24
C PHE A 355 -1.94 16.82 -8.06
N THR A 356 -3.22 16.61 -7.73
CA THR A 356 -4.09 15.64 -8.44
C THR A 356 -4.20 15.96 -9.93
N ILE A 357 -4.39 17.22 -10.30
CA ILE A 357 -4.47 17.63 -11.72
C ILE A 357 -3.16 17.28 -12.45
N THR A 358 -2.01 17.62 -11.85
CA THR A 358 -0.69 17.31 -12.41
C THR A 358 -0.47 15.80 -12.55
N SER A 359 -0.87 15.04 -11.52
CA SER A 359 -0.83 13.58 -11.48
C SER A 359 -1.65 12.93 -12.59
N LEU A 360 -2.85 13.46 -12.87
CA LEU A 360 -3.73 12.96 -13.92
C LEU A 360 -3.18 13.25 -15.33
N GLN A 361 -2.49 14.37 -15.51
CA GLN A 361 -1.85 14.74 -16.78
C GLN A 361 -0.62 13.85 -17.07
N HIS A 362 0.12 13.43 -16.04
CA HIS A 362 1.28 12.54 -16.16
C HIS A 362 0.91 11.08 -15.85
N TRP A 363 -0.08 10.55 -16.57
CA TRP A 363 -0.66 9.23 -16.30
C TRP A 363 0.33 8.07 -16.44
N GLU A 364 1.39 8.24 -17.23
CA GLU A 364 2.45 7.25 -17.46
C GLU A 364 3.26 6.94 -16.20
N PHE A 365 3.34 7.88 -15.26
CA PHE A 365 4.32 7.80 -14.16
C PHE A 365 3.89 6.86 -13.02
N ALA A 366 2.57 6.67 -12.80
CA ALA A 366 2.09 5.84 -11.70
C ALA A 366 0.58 5.48 -11.81
N PRO A 367 0.18 4.56 -12.70
CA PRO A 367 -1.23 4.21 -12.92
C PRO A 367 -1.92 3.69 -11.64
N ASN A 368 -1.22 2.87 -10.85
CA ASN A 368 -1.74 2.30 -9.59
C ASN A 368 -1.94 3.36 -8.49
N SER A 369 -1.29 4.52 -8.59
CA SER A 369 -1.39 5.59 -7.59
C SER A 369 -2.59 6.51 -7.84
N VAL A 370 -3.03 6.64 -9.11
CA VAL A 370 -4.18 7.47 -9.50
C VAL A 370 -5.47 7.02 -8.80
N HIS A 371 -5.63 5.71 -8.61
CA HIS A 371 -6.74 5.12 -7.87
C HIS A 371 -6.95 5.76 -6.48
N TYR A 372 -5.87 6.01 -5.73
CA TYR A 372 -5.96 6.60 -4.40
C TYR A 372 -6.42 8.06 -4.44
N LEU A 373 -5.96 8.82 -5.43
CA LEU A 373 -6.36 10.21 -5.61
C LEU A 373 -7.83 10.31 -6.03
N LEU A 374 -8.27 9.50 -7.00
CA LEU A 374 -9.68 9.47 -7.41
C LEU A 374 -10.58 9.01 -6.26
N THR A 375 -10.16 8.01 -5.48
CA THR A 375 -10.90 7.57 -4.28
C THR A 375 -11.00 8.68 -3.23
N LEU A 376 -9.92 9.44 -3.01
CA LEU A 376 -9.93 10.61 -2.14
C LEU A 376 -11.04 11.58 -2.57
N TRP A 377 -11.03 12.00 -3.83
CA TRP A 377 -12.01 12.98 -4.35
C TRP A 377 -13.43 12.42 -4.35
N GLN A 378 -13.62 11.16 -4.74
CA GLN A 378 -14.91 10.47 -4.69
C GLN A 378 -15.48 10.50 -3.26
N ARG A 379 -14.68 10.10 -2.25
CA ARG A 379 -15.11 10.08 -0.85
C ARG A 379 -15.28 11.48 -0.28
N MET A 380 -14.52 12.48 -0.74
CA MET A 380 -14.70 13.90 -0.37
C MET A 380 -16.05 14.41 -0.86
N VAL A 381 -16.33 14.30 -2.17
CA VAL A 381 -17.57 14.77 -2.79
C VAL A 381 -18.80 14.03 -2.25
N ALA A 382 -18.72 12.70 -2.11
CA ALA A 382 -19.81 11.90 -1.53
C ALA A 382 -20.17 12.33 -0.09
N SER A 383 -19.25 12.98 0.62
CA SER A 383 -19.47 13.43 2.00
C SER A 383 -20.13 14.81 2.10
N VAL A 384 -20.19 15.58 1.01
CA VAL A 384 -20.70 16.97 0.99
C VAL A 384 -22.11 17.09 1.60
N PRO A 385 -23.10 16.24 1.23
CA PRO A 385 -24.46 16.35 1.78
C PRO A 385 -24.54 16.16 3.30
N PHE A 386 -23.50 15.59 3.92
CA PHE A 386 -23.45 15.30 5.35
C PHE A 386 -22.64 16.33 6.14
N VAL A 387 -22.06 17.34 5.48
CA VAL A 387 -21.31 18.40 6.14
C VAL A 387 -22.29 19.37 6.82
N LYS A 388 -22.14 19.52 8.14
CA LYS A 388 -22.92 20.48 8.95
C LYS A 388 -22.14 21.73 9.33
N SER A 389 -20.85 21.79 8.97
CA SER A 389 -19.98 22.92 9.27
C SER A 389 -20.37 24.13 8.43
N SER A 390 -20.21 25.33 8.98
CA SER A 390 -20.34 26.60 8.24
C SER A 390 -19.12 26.91 7.37
N GLU A 391 -17.98 26.24 7.63
CA GLU A 391 -16.74 26.45 6.86
C GLU A 391 -16.87 25.89 5.43
N PRO A 392 -16.37 26.62 4.41
CA PRO A 392 -16.49 26.20 3.02
C PRO A 392 -15.62 24.96 2.73
N HIS A 393 -16.21 23.96 2.08
CA HIS A 393 -15.48 22.75 1.67
C HIS A 393 -14.66 22.94 0.38
N LEU A 394 -14.94 23.96 -0.44
CA LEU A 394 -14.23 24.29 -1.70
C LEU A 394 -14.25 23.19 -2.78
N LEU A 395 -14.90 22.06 -2.54
CA LEU A 395 -15.00 20.95 -3.50
C LEU A 395 -15.70 21.36 -4.80
N ASP A 396 -16.69 22.27 -4.77
CA ASP A 396 -17.37 22.77 -5.97
C ASP A 396 -16.45 23.60 -6.89
N THR A 397 -15.31 24.06 -6.36
CA THR A 397 -14.27 24.72 -7.16
C THR A 397 -13.31 23.72 -7.79
N TYR A 398 -12.88 22.71 -7.03
CA TYR A 398 -11.78 21.83 -7.46
C TYR A 398 -12.23 20.52 -8.13
N ALA A 399 -13.37 19.95 -7.74
CA ALA A 399 -13.87 18.71 -8.35
C ALA A 399 -14.09 18.87 -9.88
N PRO A 400 -14.68 19.98 -10.39
CA PRO A 400 -14.85 20.17 -11.83
C PRO A 400 -13.52 20.27 -12.59
N GLU A 401 -12.52 20.94 -12.01
CA GLU A 401 -11.18 21.04 -12.61
C GLU A 401 -10.47 19.68 -12.68
N ILE A 402 -10.68 18.83 -11.67
CA ILE A 402 -10.13 17.46 -11.64
C ILE A 402 -10.83 16.57 -12.65
N THR A 403 -12.16 16.64 -12.74
CA THR A 403 -12.93 15.95 -13.77
C THR A 403 -12.49 16.37 -15.16
N LYS A 404 -12.33 17.68 -15.39
CA LYS A 404 -11.79 18.21 -16.65
C LYS A 404 -10.40 17.66 -16.95
N ALA A 405 -9.48 17.73 -15.99
CA ALA A 405 -8.11 17.23 -16.16
C ALA A 405 -8.06 15.72 -16.48
N TYR A 406 -8.91 14.91 -15.83
CA TYR A 406 -9.03 13.48 -16.14
C TYR A 406 -9.50 13.29 -17.60
N ILE A 407 -10.59 13.95 -17.98
CA ILE A 407 -11.19 13.82 -19.33
C ILE A 407 -10.16 14.24 -20.40
N THR A 408 -9.55 15.41 -20.26
CA THR A 408 -8.60 15.92 -21.26
C THR A 408 -7.37 15.03 -21.37
N SER A 409 -6.82 14.57 -20.23
CA SER A 409 -5.67 13.66 -20.20
C SER A 409 -5.93 12.37 -20.98
N ARG A 410 -7.10 11.73 -20.79
CA ARG A 410 -7.47 10.50 -21.52
C ARG A 410 -7.66 10.73 -23.01
N LEU A 411 -8.15 11.89 -23.44
CA LEU A 411 -8.30 12.19 -24.87
C LEU A 411 -6.97 12.54 -25.56
N GLU A 412 -6.06 13.16 -24.82
CA GLU A 412 -4.70 13.47 -25.28
C GLU A 412 -3.86 12.19 -25.38
N SER A 413 -3.99 11.28 -24.41
CA SER A 413 -3.23 10.01 -24.36
C SER A 413 -3.47 9.14 -25.59
N VAL A 414 -4.68 9.10 -26.15
CA VAL A 414 -5.00 8.34 -27.38
C VAL A 414 -4.03 8.65 -28.52
N SER A 415 -3.67 9.93 -28.67
CA SER A 415 -2.76 10.33 -29.75
C SER A 415 -1.33 9.86 -29.53
N MET A 416 -0.88 9.77 -28.27
CA MET A 416 0.45 9.27 -27.92
C MET A 416 0.49 7.74 -28.04
N VAL A 417 -0.49 7.05 -27.45
CA VAL A 417 -0.64 5.58 -27.52
C VAL A 417 -0.57 5.07 -28.97
N ILE A 418 -1.34 5.67 -29.88
CA ILE A 418 -1.42 5.19 -31.26
C ILE A 418 -0.16 5.58 -32.07
N ARG A 419 0.46 6.73 -31.81
CA ARG A 419 1.63 7.19 -32.57
C ARG A 419 2.93 6.54 -32.12
N GLU A 420 3.07 6.34 -30.82
CA GLU A 420 4.30 5.83 -30.18
C GLU A 420 4.21 4.33 -29.89
N GLY A 421 3.04 3.71 -30.07
CA GLY A 421 2.83 2.28 -29.84
C GLY A 421 2.91 1.90 -28.36
N LEU A 422 2.48 2.79 -27.48
CA LEU A 422 2.40 2.52 -26.03
C LEU A 422 1.22 1.60 -25.73
N ASP A 423 1.23 0.99 -24.54
CA ASP A 423 0.10 0.19 -24.06
C ASP A 423 -1.16 1.06 -23.94
N ASP A 424 -2.25 0.63 -24.55
CA ASP A 424 -3.52 1.37 -24.51
C ASP A 424 -4.22 1.10 -23.16
N PRO A 425 -4.53 2.14 -22.36
CA PRO A 425 -5.25 1.95 -21.11
C PRO A 425 -6.63 1.29 -21.29
N LEU A 426 -7.26 1.42 -22.46
CA LEU A 426 -8.56 0.78 -22.75
C LEU A 426 -8.46 -0.75 -22.85
N ASP A 427 -7.26 -1.31 -23.01
CA ASP A 427 -7.06 -2.76 -23.05
C ASP A 427 -7.19 -3.39 -21.63
N ASP A 428 -6.95 -2.60 -20.57
CA ASP A 428 -7.22 -2.96 -19.17
C ASP A 428 -8.56 -2.38 -18.69
N THR A 429 -9.65 -2.98 -19.20
CA THR A 429 -11.03 -2.55 -18.86
C THR A 429 -11.34 -2.60 -17.36
N ALA A 430 -10.70 -3.49 -16.59
CA ALA A 430 -10.94 -3.60 -15.15
C ALA A 430 -10.47 -2.35 -14.41
N THR A 431 -9.23 -1.90 -14.67
CA THR A 431 -8.69 -0.67 -14.09
C THR A 431 -9.45 0.56 -14.56
N VAL A 432 -9.80 0.62 -15.85
CA VAL A 432 -10.58 1.73 -16.41
C VAL A 432 -11.95 1.83 -15.73
N PHE A 433 -12.70 0.74 -15.61
CA PHE A 433 -14.01 0.76 -14.99
C PHE A 433 -13.94 1.15 -13.51
N GLN A 434 -12.91 0.72 -12.80
CA GLN A 434 -12.68 1.14 -11.42
C GLN A 434 -12.44 2.67 -11.32
N GLN A 435 -11.61 3.24 -12.20
CA GLN A 435 -11.37 4.68 -12.23
C GLN A 435 -12.63 5.47 -12.61
N LEU A 436 -13.39 4.97 -13.58
CA LEU A 436 -14.65 5.59 -14.00
C LEU A 436 -15.69 5.58 -12.87
N GLU A 437 -15.83 4.48 -12.14
CA GLU A 437 -16.72 4.39 -10.97
C GLU A 437 -16.34 5.43 -9.89
N GLN A 438 -15.05 5.68 -9.68
CA GLN A 438 -14.58 6.72 -8.76
C GLN A 438 -14.86 8.13 -9.28
N LEU A 439 -14.58 8.37 -10.56
CA LEU A 439 -14.80 9.65 -11.22
C LEU A 439 -16.29 10.01 -11.29
N CYS A 440 -17.16 9.01 -11.38
CA CYS A 440 -18.60 9.13 -11.47
C CYS A 440 -19.16 10.13 -10.44
N THR A 441 -18.89 9.92 -9.15
CA THR A 441 -19.33 10.84 -8.09
C THR A 441 -18.70 12.22 -8.20
N VAL A 442 -17.41 12.30 -8.54
CA VAL A 442 -16.66 13.58 -8.63
C VAL A 442 -17.22 14.45 -9.75
N SER A 443 -17.52 13.83 -10.89
CA SER A 443 -17.99 14.49 -12.11
C SER A 443 -19.41 15.06 -12.00
N ARG A 444 -20.23 14.54 -11.07
CA ARG A 444 -21.56 15.08 -10.77
C ARG A 444 -21.54 16.20 -9.72
N CYS A 445 -20.38 16.54 -9.15
CA CYS A 445 -20.19 17.80 -8.44
C CYS A 445 -20.16 18.93 -9.47
N GLU A 446 -21.06 19.92 -9.33
CA GLU A 446 -21.28 20.97 -10.34
C GLU A 446 -21.54 20.40 -11.74
N TYR A 447 -22.54 19.50 -11.83
CA TYR A 447 -22.76 18.64 -12.99
C TYR A 447 -22.88 19.40 -14.32
N GLU A 448 -23.48 20.58 -14.31
CA GLU A 448 -23.62 21.47 -15.48
C GLU A 448 -22.27 21.73 -16.18
N LYS A 449 -21.21 21.99 -15.43
CA LYS A 449 -19.86 22.25 -15.98
C LYS A 449 -19.30 21.02 -16.67
N THR A 450 -19.49 19.85 -16.07
CA THR A 450 -19.07 18.55 -16.63
C THR A 450 -19.83 18.26 -17.93
N CYS A 451 -21.16 18.42 -17.94
CA CYS A 451 -21.98 18.21 -19.12
C CYS A 451 -21.58 19.14 -20.27
N ALA A 452 -21.41 20.43 -19.99
CA ALA A 452 -21.00 21.42 -20.99
C ALA A 452 -19.65 21.05 -21.63
N LEU A 453 -18.68 20.61 -20.83
CA LEU A 453 -17.38 20.14 -21.30
C LEU A 453 -17.53 18.89 -22.19
N LEU A 454 -18.27 17.88 -21.73
CA LEU A 454 -18.48 16.63 -22.49
C LEU A 454 -19.20 16.91 -23.82
N VAL A 455 -20.23 17.74 -23.83
CA VAL A 455 -20.93 18.17 -25.05
C VAL A 455 -19.95 18.80 -26.03
N GLN A 456 -19.16 19.78 -25.58
CA GLN A 456 -18.20 20.47 -26.43
C GLN A 456 -17.17 19.50 -27.05
N LEU A 457 -16.58 18.64 -26.22
CA LEU A 457 -15.57 17.68 -26.67
C LEU A 457 -16.18 16.63 -27.60
N PHE A 458 -17.39 16.14 -27.31
CA PHE A 458 -18.06 15.14 -28.14
C PHE A 458 -18.39 15.71 -29.52
N ASP A 459 -19.00 16.89 -29.58
CA ASP A 459 -19.36 17.54 -30.85
C ASP A 459 -18.12 17.81 -31.70
N GLN A 460 -17.03 18.28 -31.07
CA GLN A 460 -15.77 18.53 -31.77
C GLN A 460 -15.17 17.25 -32.37
N ASN A 461 -15.08 16.17 -31.59
CA ASN A 461 -14.46 14.91 -32.06
C ASN A 461 -15.36 14.18 -33.08
N ALA A 462 -16.69 14.21 -32.90
CA ALA A 462 -17.63 13.63 -33.85
C ALA A 462 -17.60 14.36 -35.20
N GLN A 463 -17.55 15.70 -35.21
CA GLN A 463 -17.42 16.48 -36.45
C GLN A 463 -16.08 16.21 -37.15
N ASN A 464 -14.98 16.08 -36.41
CA ASN A 464 -13.67 15.75 -36.97
C ASN A 464 -13.68 14.35 -37.59
N TYR A 465 -14.28 13.38 -36.93
CA TYR A 465 -14.45 12.03 -37.45
C TYR A 465 -15.27 12.01 -38.75
N GLN A 466 -16.41 12.72 -38.79
CA GLN A 466 -17.22 12.86 -40.00
C GLN A 466 -16.43 13.47 -41.18
N LYS A 467 -15.66 14.54 -40.93
CA LYS A 467 -14.81 15.17 -41.95
C LYS A 467 -13.76 14.20 -42.49
N LEU A 468 -13.14 13.40 -41.62
CA LEU A 468 -12.14 12.40 -42.02
C LEU A 468 -12.77 11.28 -42.87
N LEU A 469 -13.97 10.83 -42.52
CA LEU A 469 -14.70 9.80 -43.27
C LEU A 469 -15.13 10.27 -44.67
N GLN A 470 -15.44 11.55 -44.82
CA GLN A 470 -15.82 12.17 -46.10
C GLN A 470 -14.62 12.55 -46.98
N SER A 471 -13.40 12.56 -46.42
CA SER A 471 -12.19 12.93 -47.16
C SER A 471 -11.78 11.87 -48.18
N SER A 472 -11.35 12.29 -49.38
CA SER A 472 -10.93 11.38 -50.45
C SER A 472 -9.61 10.66 -50.15
N SER A 473 -8.76 11.22 -49.28
CA SER A 473 -7.52 10.62 -48.77
C SER A 473 -7.71 10.13 -47.33
N ARG A 474 -8.15 8.88 -47.16
CA ARG A 474 -8.36 8.29 -45.83
C ARG A 474 -7.05 8.16 -45.07
N ASN A 475 -6.79 9.07 -44.14
CA ASN A 475 -5.69 8.95 -43.20
C ASN A 475 -6.08 7.98 -42.08
N SER A 476 -5.74 6.70 -42.25
CA SER A 476 -6.05 5.62 -41.30
C SER A 476 -5.63 5.96 -39.86
N LEU A 477 -4.45 6.55 -39.69
CA LEU A 477 -3.94 6.95 -38.38
C LEU A 477 -4.82 8.02 -37.72
N ALA A 478 -5.23 9.04 -38.48
CA ALA A 478 -6.10 10.10 -37.95
C ALA A 478 -7.50 9.58 -37.60
N ILE A 479 -8.01 8.62 -38.39
CA ILE A 479 -9.29 7.94 -38.13
C ILE A 479 -9.19 7.16 -36.81
N SER A 480 -8.18 6.32 -36.63
CA SER A 480 -7.98 5.55 -35.40
C SER A 480 -7.84 6.44 -34.15
N ILE A 481 -7.17 7.59 -34.26
CA ILE A 481 -7.08 8.56 -33.15
C ILE A 481 -8.47 9.14 -32.80
N GLN A 482 -9.30 9.47 -33.78
CA GLN A 482 -10.65 9.96 -33.48
C GLN A 482 -11.53 8.85 -32.89
N GLU A 483 -11.41 7.61 -33.38
CA GLU A 483 -12.16 6.47 -32.84
C GLU A 483 -11.78 6.21 -31.37
N GLY A 484 -10.49 6.21 -31.03
CA GLY A 484 -10.05 6.07 -29.63
C GLY A 484 -10.57 7.20 -28.73
N ARG A 485 -10.59 8.45 -29.22
CA ARG A 485 -11.17 9.58 -28.47
C ARG A 485 -12.67 9.45 -28.27
N LEU A 486 -13.39 9.02 -29.30
CA LEU A 486 -14.83 8.78 -29.23
C LEU A 486 -15.15 7.62 -28.28
N ALA A 487 -14.36 6.54 -28.27
CA ALA A 487 -14.50 5.46 -27.30
C ALA A 487 -14.39 5.98 -25.86
N TRP A 488 -13.36 6.77 -25.54
CA TRP A 488 -13.23 7.41 -24.23
C TRP A 488 -14.42 8.31 -23.89
N LEU A 489 -14.87 9.13 -24.83
CA LEU A 489 -16.02 10.01 -24.62
C LEU A 489 -17.31 9.22 -24.34
N VAL A 490 -17.54 8.11 -25.04
CA VAL A 490 -18.71 7.23 -24.80
C VAL A 490 -18.62 6.59 -23.41
N TYR A 491 -17.45 6.08 -23.00
CA TYR A 491 -17.23 5.60 -21.64
C TYR A 491 -17.46 6.71 -20.59
N LEU A 492 -16.98 7.92 -20.82
CA LEU A 492 -17.20 9.04 -19.90
C LEU A 492 -18.68 9.44 -19.82
N VAL A 493 -19.39 9.49 -20.95
CA VAL A 493 -20.82 9.78 -21.00
C VAL A 493 -21.62 8.73 -20.24
N GLY A 494 -21.39 7.43 -20.48
CA GLY A 494 -22.09 6.40 -19.71
C GLY A 494 -21.72 6.42 -18.23
N THR A 495 -20.53 6.94 -17.86
CA THR A 495 -20.11 7.07 -16.45
C THR A 495 -20.93 8.12 -15.75
N VAL A 496 -21.04 9.30 -16.35
CA VAL A 496 -21.81 10.38 -15.75
C VAL A 496 -23.30 10.02 -15.71
N VAL A 497 -23.86 9.47 -16.79
CA VAL A 497 -25.26 9.01 -16.88
C VAL A 497 -25.55 7.88 -15.90
N GLY A 498 -24.65 6.90 -15.78
CA GLY A 498 -24.73 5.81 -14.80
C GLY A 498 -24.68 6.28 -13.34
N GLY A 499 -24.08 7.45 -13.10
CA GLY A 499 -23.94 8.05 -11.78
C GLY A 499 -25.17 8.71 -11.18
N ARG A 500 -26.29 8.66 -11.89
CA ARG A 500 -27.54 9.26 -11.43
C ARG A 500 -28.02 8.60 -10.13
N LEU A 501 -28.19 9.42 -9.10
CA LEU A 501 -28.81 9.00 -7.84
C LEU A 501 -30.34 9.23 -7.93
N THR A 502 -31.13 8.15 -7.90
CA THR A 502 -32.59 8.16 -8.12
C THR A 502 -33.35 9.14 -7.22
N TYR A 503 -32.85 9.41 -6.00
CA TYR A 503 -33.51 10.26 -5.01
C TYR A 503 -33.06 11.72 -5.00
N THR A 504 -32.01 12.08 -5.75
CA THR A 504 -31.45 13.44 -5.75
C THR A 504 -31.33 14.04 -7.16
N SER A 505 -31.81 13.35 -8.20
CA SER A 505 -31.80 13.88 -9.58
C SER A 505 -32.90 14.93 -9.78
N THR A 506 -32.55 16.04 -10.41
CA THR A 506 -33.47 17.10 -10.83
C THR A 506 -33.90 16.88 -12.28
N ASP A 507 -35.03 17.47 -12.69
CA ASP A 507 -35.45 17.43 -14.11
C ASP A 507 -34.40 18.06 -15.03
N GLU A 508 -33.63 19.04 -14.54
CA GLU A 508 -32.50 19.65 -15.24
C GLU A 508 -31.34 18.66 -15.45
N HIS A 509 -31.00 17.87 -14.43
CA HIS A 509 -30.00 16.80 -14.56
C HIS A 509 -30.44 15.73 -15.56
N ASP A 510 -31.72 15.35 -15.54
CA ASP A 510 -32.28 14.37 -16.48
C ASP A 510 -32.27 14.91 -17.92
N ALA A 511 -32.51 16.21 -18.13
CA ALA A 511 -32.38 16.84 -19.45
C ALA A 511 -30.94 16.84 -19.96
N MET A 512 -29.96 17.14 -19.11
CA MET A 512 -28.54 17.06 -19.45
C MET A 512 -28.09 15.64 -19.78
N ASP A 513 -28.53 14.64 -19.01
CA ASP A 513 -28.29 13.23 -19.27
C ASP A 513 -28.88 12.80 -20.64
N GLY A 514 -30.06 13.31 -21.00
CA GLY A 514 -30.68 13.11 -22.31
C GLY A 514 -29.88 13.73 -23.47
N GLU A 515 -29.38 14.95 -23.30
CA GLU A 515 -28.58 15.67 -24.30
C GLU A 515 -27.24 14.96 -24.59
N LEU A 516 -26.57 14.45 -23.55
CA LEU A 516 -25.38 13.61 -23.70
C LEU A 516 -25.70 12.26 -24.37
N SER A 517 -26.78 11.60 -23.95
CA SER A 517 -27.21 10.32 -24.51
C SER A 517 -27.56 10.45 -26.00
N CYS A 518 -28.19 11.56 -26.41
CA CYS A 518 -28.52 11.82 -27.81
C CYS A 518 -27.29 11.78 -28.72
N ARG A 519 -26.17 12.36 -28.28
CA ARG A 519 -24.89 12.35 -29.04
C ARG A 519 -24.33 10.95 -29.21
N VAL A 520 -24.44 10.10 -28.19
CA VAL A 520 -24.03 8.69 -28.31
C VAL A 520 -24.89 7.94 -29.32
N PHE A 521 -26.21 8.13 -29.32
CA PHE A 521 -27.11 7.53 -30.31
C PHE A 521 -26.88 8.05 -31.74
N GLN A 522 -26.56 9.33 -31.89
CA GLN A 522 -26.15 9.90 -33.18
C GLN A 522 -24.82 9.30 -33.68
N LEU A 523 -23.87 9.07 -32.77
CA LEU A 523 -22.61 8.39 -33.11
C LEU A 523 -22.85 6.94 -33.55
N ILE A 524 -23.73 6.19 -32.87
CA ILE A 524 -24.13 4.83 -33.29
C ILE A 524 -24.65 4.86 -34.74
N SER A 525 -25.56 5.79 -35.04
CA SER A 525 -26.12 5.94 -36.39
C SER A 525 -25.06 6.24 -37.44
N LEU A 526 -24.04 7.04 -37.08
CA LEU A 526 -22.91 7.35 -37.96
C LEU A 526 -22.01 6.12 -38.21
N MET A 527 -21.76 5.32 -37.18
CA MET A 527 -20.96 4.10 -37.27
C MET A 527 -21.68 3.00 -38.05
N ASP A 528 -22.98 2.83 -37.85
CA ASP A 528 -23.79 1.86 -38.58
C ASP A 528 -23.74 2.10 -40.10
N ALA A 529 -23.70 3.37 -40.52
CA ALA A 529 -23.52 3.74 -41.92
C ALA A 529 -22.12 3.36 -42.48
N GLN A 530 -21.12 3.13 -41.61
CA GLN A 530 -19.76 2.72 -41.98
C GLN A 530 -19.48 1.23 -41.78
N LEU A 531 -20.36 0.46 -41.10
CA LEU A 531 -20.21 -0.99 -40.85
C LEU A 531 -19.74 -1.81 -42.08
N PRO A 532 -20.23 -1.57 -43.31
CA PRO A 532 -19.77 -2.32 -44.48
C PRO A 532 -18.31 -2.05 -44.89
N ARG A 533 -17.66 -1.03 -44.32
CA ARG A 533 -16.36 -0.50 -44.75
C ARG A 533 -15.30 -0.55 -43.66
N SER A 534 -15.68 -0.40 -42.40
CA SER A 534 -14.77 -0.40 -41.25
C SER A 534 -15.56 -0.57 -39.96
N SER A 535 -15.07 -1.41 -39.05
CA SER A 535 -15.54 -1.51 -37.66
C SER A 535 -14.41 -1.16 -36.71
N ASN A 536 -14.74 -0.56 -35.56
CA ASN A 536 -13.79 -0.30 -34.49
C ASN A 536 -14.32 -0.92 -33.20
N GLU A 537 -13.70 -2.03 -32.80
CA GLU A 537 -14.07 -2.79 -31.61
C GLU A 537 -14.08 -1.95 -30.33
N LYS A 538 -13.16 -0.99 -30.18
CA LYS A 538 -13.06 -0.16 -28.97
C LYS A 538 -14.27 0.75 -28.79
N VAL A 539 -14.76 1.33 -29.89
CA VAL A 539 -15.96 2.18 -29.83
C VAL A 539 -17.21 1.33 -29.62
N GLU A 540 -17.29 0.15 -30.23
CA GLU A 540 -18.40 -0.80 -30.02
C GLU A 540 -18.49 -1.26 -28.55
N LEU A 541 -17.36 -1.64 -27.94
CA LEU A 541 -17.30 -1.98 -26.52
C LEU A 541 -17.70 -0.81 -25.62
N ALA A 542 -17.30 0.43 -25.96
CA ALA A 542 -17.72 1.62 -25.25
C ALA A 542 -19.24 1.84 -25.35
N ILE A 543 -19.81 1.66 -26.54
CA ILE A 543 -21.26 1.75 -26.77
C ILE A 543 -22.02 0.71 -25.94
N LEU A 544 -21.57 -0.55 -25.94
CA LEU A 544 -22.20 -1.61 -25.13
C LEU A 544 -22.21 -1.26 -23.65
N TRP A 545 -21.10 -0.73 -23.15
CA TRP A 545 -21.00 -0.28 -21.77
C TRP A 545 -21.94 0.91 -21.49
N PHE A 546 -22.01 1.92 -22.37
CA PHE A 546 -22.97 3.01 -22.25
C PHE A 546 -24.42 2.52 -22.22
N LEU A 547 -24.79 1.59 -23.11
CA LEU A 547 -26.14 1.04 -23.16
C LEU A 547 -26.49 0.29 -21.88
N ASP A 548 -25.54 -0.43 -21.27
CA ASP A 548 -25.75 -1.08 -19.99
C ASP A 548 -25.98 -0.06 -18.86
N GLN A 549 -25.18 1.00 -18.79
CA GLN A 549 -25.37 2.09 -17.81
C GLN A 549 -26.71 2.81 -18.02
N PHE A 550 -27.02 3.19 -19.27
CA PHE A 550 -28.27 3.85 -19.63
C PHE A 550 -29.49 2.98 -19.28
N ARG A 551 -29.43 1.68 -19.60
CA ARG A 551 -30.48 0.72 -19.25
C ARG A 551 -30.68 0.64 -17.74
N LYS A 552 -29.60 0.48 -16.97
CA LYS A 552 -29.64 0.42 -15.50
C LYS A 552 -30.29 1.68 -14.90
N THR A 553 -30.00 2.85 -15.47
CA THR A 553 -30.44 4.14 -14.94
C THR A 553 -31.83 4.58 -15.37
N TYR A 554 -32.24 4.30 -16.62
CA TYR A 554 -33.46 4.86 -17.22
C TYR A 554 -34.49 3.84 -17.75
N VAL A 555 -34.13 2.56 -17.89
CA VAL A 555 -35.01 1.54 -18.51
C VAL A 555 -35.33 0.37 -17.57
N GLY A 556 -34.45 0.03 -16.63
CA GLY A 556 -34.58 -1.15 -15.76
C GLY A 556 -35.68 -1.08 -14.69
N ASP A 557 -36.14 -2.25 -14.23
CA ASP A 557 -37.29 -2.45 -13.32
C ASP A 557 -37.20 -1.75 -11.94
N GLN A 558 -36.04 -1.20 -11.55
CA GLN A 558 -35.88 -0.44 -10.29
C GLN A 558 -36.47 0.98 -10.33
N LEU A 559 -37.00 1.43 -11.48
CA LEU A 559 -37.61 2.75 -11.68
C LEU A 559 -39.13 2.79 -11.43
N GLN A 560 -39.67 1.95 -10.55
CA GLN A 560 -41.02 2.21 -10.03
C GLN A 560 -41.01 3.48 -9.17
N ARG A 561 -41.08 4.64 -9.83
CA ARG A 561 -41.76 5.81 -9.31
C ARG A 561 -43.19 5.35 -9.02
N THR A 562 -43.46 4.95 -7.77
CA THR A 562 -44.83 5.01 -7.26
C THR A 562 -45.15 6.49 -7.12
N SER A 563 -45.64 7.06 -8.21
CA SER A 563 -46.24 8.40 -8.23
C SER A 563 -47.24 8.48 -7.08
N LYS A 564 -47.04 9.42 -6.16
CA LYS A 564 -48.09 9.92 -5.28
C LYS A 564 -48.64 11.20 -5.85
#